data_AF-A0A9W8ZFS0-F1
#
_entry.id   AF-A0A9W8ZFS0-F1
#
_cell.length_a   1.000
_cell.length_b   1.000
_cell.length_c   1.000
_cell.angle_alpha   90.00
_cell.angle_beta   90.00
_cell.angle_gamma   90.00
#
_symmetry.space_group_name_H-M   'P 1'
#
loop_
_entity.id
_entity.type
_entity.pdbx_description
1 polymer ?
#
loop_
_entity_poly.entity_id
_entity_poly.type
_entity_poly.pdbx_seq_one_letter_code
_entity_poly.pdbx_strand_id
1 'polypeptide(L)'
;MPLELRPLRPADSLSWIRTRALAYYGPTHDLLHRGPVSETSMQGVAEDRKREIGKANVWHWKIVDTDLTPNKDDPENNGGRIIAVAVWSMKNLENESAHREEEEHSSGAAPDEAPTEHAFVRAEKEPPANNSLGPRYPTFLPPELRLEALASLFDPLDASRDEIMGTEKPFFMLNSLATHPEHQGRGAGKMLLDWGLKKADDEQLMTYLDGTQVAKPIYEKRGFEVRRTVEWDRTVWGGEGVDVHYSMVRQPRNASIHFITARAFPFTLHSAIEEISVPSTGYNLVNLKEIIWPKYLFLHHRKFPGTQAFDSTGVDSSSNVWRVNVHGLIFPLLLARYILDAKDKIHIHILIAWYTVVA
;
A
#
# COMPACT_ATOMS: atom_id res chain seq x y z
N MET A 1 13.26 -22.21 -1.34
CA MET A 1 13.39 -21.15 -2.36
C MET A 1 13.60 -19.83 -1.66
N PRO A 2 14.80 -19.23 -1.77
CA PRO A 2 15.10 -17.90 -1.27
C PRO A 2 14.55 -16.86 -2.26
N LEU A 3 13.25 -16.60 -2.16
CA LEU A 3 12.64 -15.48 -2.88
C LEU A 3 12.87 -14.18 -2.10
N GLU A 4 13.40 -13.16 -2.78
CA GLU A 4 13.63 -11.86 -2.19
C GLU A 4 12.77 -10.78 -2.83
N LEU A 5 12.05 -10.02 -2.01
CA LEU A 5 11.36 -8.81 -2.42
C LEU A 5 12.34 -7.63 -2.44
N ARG A 6 12.52 -7.00 -3.59
CA ARG A 6 13.45 -5.87 -3.78
C ARG A 6 12.79 -4.77 -4.60
N PRO A 7 13.16 -3.49 -4.42
CA PRO A 7 12.69 -2.43 -5.29
C PRO A 7 13.25 -2.63 -6.71
N LEU A 8 12.45 -2.33 -7.73
CA LEU A 8 12.91 -2.21 -9.11
C LEU A 8 13.81 -0.98 -9.25
N ARG A 9 14.88 -1.13 -10.01
CA ARG A 9 15.83 -0.07 -10.39
C ARG A 9 15.69 0.22 -11.88
N PRO A 10 16.11 1.39 -12.38
CA PRO A 10 16.13 1.68 -13.81
C PRO A 10 16.83 0.63 -14.67
N ALA A 11 17.88 -0.03 -14.14
CA ALA A 11 18.58 -1.11 -14.82
C ALA A 11 17.74 -2.40 -14.99
N ASP A 12 16.67 -2.58 -14.21
CA ASP A 12 15.79 -3.74 -14.28
C ASP A 12 14.66 -3.58 -15.33
N SER A 13 14.57 -2.43 -15.99
CA SER A 13 13.39 -2.07 -16.78
C SER A 13 13.14 -3.05 -17.94
N LEU A 14 14.18 -3.57 -18.58
CA LEU A 14 14.02 -4.55 -19.66
C LEU A 14 13.47 -5.89 -19.15
N SER A 15 14.03 -6.41 -18.05
CA SER A 15 13.47 -7.60 -17.37
C SER A 15 12.04 -7.40 -16.91
N TRP A 16 11.70 -6.21 -16.42
CA TRP A 16 10.32 -5.87 -16.07
C TRP A 16 9.39 -5.95 -17.29
N ILE A 17 9.74 -5.29 -18.40
CA ILE A 17 8.93 -5.31 -19.62
C ILE A 17 8.77 -6.72 -20.18
N ARG A 18 9.85 -7.52 -20.25
CA ARG A 18 9.76 -8.90 -20.75
C ARG A 18 8.95 -9.81 -19.85
N THR A 19 9.16 -9.75 -18.53
CA THR A 19 8.36 -10.53 -17.56
C THR A 19 6.89 -10.21 -17.71
N ARG A 20 6.55 -8.92 -17.87
CA ARG A 20 5.19 -8.46 -18.11
C ARG A 20 4.64 -8.97 -19.45
N ALA A 21 5.39 -8.82 -20.53
CA ALA A 21 4.98 -9.28 -21.85
C ALA A 21 4.67 -10.78 -21.86
N LEU A 22 5.54 -11.60 -21.27
CA LEU A 22 5.35 -13.05 -21.15
C LEU A 22 4.15 -13.43 -20.28
N ALA A 23 3.96 -12.73 -19.16
CA ALA A 23 2.85 -13.00 -18.24
C ALA A 23 1.46 -12.65 -18.82
N TYR A 24 1.40 -11.67 -19.74
CA TYR A 24 0.17 -11.24 -20.40
C TYR A 24 0.03 -11.77 -21.83
N TYR A 25 0.99 -12.56 -22.31
CA TYR A 25 0.92 -13.14 -23.65
C TYR A 25 -0.28 -14.08 -23.77
N GLY A 26 -1.08 -13.91 -24.82
CA GLY A 26 -2.32 -14.65 -25.01
C GLY A 26 -3.29 -13.96 -25.98
N PRO A 27 -4.52 -14.47 -26.12
CA PRO A 27 -5.46 -14.03 -27.14
C PRO A 27 -5.76 -12.52 -27.12
N THR A 28 -5.89 -11.93 -25.94
CA THR A 28 -6.05 -10.48 -25.78
C THR A 28 -4.83 -9.73 -26.29
N HIS A 29 -3.62 -10.18 -25.95
CA HIS A 29 -2.38 -9.52 -26.34
C HIS A 29 -2.18 -9.51 -27.86
N ASP A 30 -2.51 -10.63 -28.52
CA ASP A 30 -2.43 -10.75 -29.98
C ASP A 30 -3.41 -9.82 -30.71
N LEU A 31 -4.52 -9.46 -30.05
CA LEU A 31 -5.48 -8.49 -30.59
C LEU A 31 -5.08 -7.04 -30.33
N LEU A 32 -4.25 -6.79 -29.33
CA LEU A 32 -3.72 -5.46 -29.03
C LEU A 32 -2.53 -5.07 -29.91
N HIS A 33 -1.92 -6.01 -30.64
CA HIS A 33 -0.75 -5.76 -31.48
C HIS A 33 -0.92 -6.29 -32.91
N ARG A 34 -0.29 -5.62 -33.89
CA ARG A 34 -0.19 -6.07 -35.28
C ARG A 34 1.00 -7.03 -35.40
N GLY A 35 0.81 -8.25 -34.90
CA GLY A 35 1.85 -9.27 -34.84
C GLY A 35 2.73 -9.19 -33.58
N PRO A 36 3.84 -9.94 -33.53
CA PRO A 36 4.70 -10.01 -32.35
C PRO A 36 5.32 -8.65 -32.00
N VAL A 37 5.43 -8.35 -30.72
CA VAL A 37 6.14 -7.16 -30.24
C VAL A 37 7.63 -7.29 -30.58
N SER A 38 8.16 -6.34 -31.33
CA SER A 38 9.57 -6.36 -31.75
C SER A 38 10.53 -6.12 -30.57
N GLU A 39 11.78 -6.59 -30.73
CA GLU A 39 12.85 -6.33 -29.74
C GLU A 39 13.11 -4.83 -29.55
N THR A 40 13.09 -4.05 -30.63
CA THR A 40 13.20 -2.59 -30.59
C THR A 40 12.04 -1.96 -29.81
N SER A 41 10.81 -2.45 -29.99
CA SER A 41 9.65 -1.99 -29.22
C SER A 41 9.80 -2.32 -27.73
N MET A 42 10.25 -3.52 -27.37
CA MET A 42 10.51 -3.87 -25.97
C MET A 42 11.57 -2.98 -25.33
N GLN A 43 12.68 -2.72 -26.04
CA GLN A 43 13.74 -1.83 -25.57
C GLN A 43 13.27 -0.38 -25.44
N GLY A 44 12.53 0.13 -26.43
CA GLY A 44 11.98 1.48 -26.41
C GLY A 44 11.03 1.70 -25.23
N VAL A 45 10.11 0.75 -25.00
CA VAL A 45 9.22 0.81 -23.82
C VAL A 45 10.01 0.70 -22.52
N ALA A 46 11.02 -0.17 -22.46
CA ALA A 46 11.85 -0.31 -21.26
C ALA A 46 12.66 0.94 -20.93
N GLU A 47 13.19 1.63 -21.94
CA GLU A 47 13.90 2.90 -21.78
C GLU A 47 12.93 3.99 -21.30
N ASP A 48 11.80 4.12 -21.99
CA ASP A 48 10.76 5.10 -21.70
C ASP A 48 10.26 4.99 -20.25
N ARG A 49 10.02 3.77 -19.77
CA ARG A 49 9.51 3.51 -18.41
C ARG A 49 10.51 3.71 -17.29
N LYS A 50 11.82 3.91 -17.56
CA LYS A 50 12.79 4.21 -16.49
C LYS A 50 12.39 5.43 -15.67
N ARG A 51 11.73 6.42 -16.30
CA ARG A 51 11.23 7.62 -15.62
C ARG A 51 10.12 7.35 -14.59
N GLU A 52 9.44 6.20 -14.68
CA GLU A 52 8.37 5.84 -13.75
C GLU A 52 8.95 5.39 -12.40
N ILE A 53 10.17 4.84 -12.41
CA ILE A 53 10.83 4.29 -11.24
C ILE A 53 11.34 5.43 -10.35
N GLY A 54 10.96 5.40 -9.08
CA GLY A 54 11.32 6.41 -8.09
C GLY A 54 10.32 7.57 -7.96
N LYS A 55 9.26 7.59 -8.77
CA LYS A 55 8.19 8.58 -8.62
C LYS A 55 7.54 8.50 -7.23
N ALA A 56 7.30 9.66 -6.63
CA ALA A 56 6.63 9.76 -5.34
C ALA A 56 5.28 9.03 -5.39
N ASN A 57 4.98 8.30 -4.31
CA ASN A 57 3.73 7.55 -4.17
C ASN A 57 3.49 6.45 -5.23
N VAL A 58 4.56 6.00 -5.92
CA VAL A 58 4.54 4.86 -6.82
C VAL A 58 5.65 3.88 -6.45
N TRP A 59 5.29 2.63 -6.16
CA TRP A 59 6.22 1.60 -5.74
C TRP A 59 6.34 0.52 -6.80
N HIS A 60 7.55 0.35 -7.31
CA HIS A 60 7.91 -0.67 -8.28
C HIS A 60 8.70 -1.75 -7.56
N TRP A 61 8.15 -2.97 -7.50
CA TRP A 61 8.74 -4.09 -6.80
C TRP A 61 9.05 -5.23 -7.75
N LYS A 62 10.11 -5.99 -7.41
CA LYS A 62 10.48 -7.24 -8.04
C LYS A 62 10.64 -8.34 -7.02
N ILE A 63 10.43 -9.59 -7.46
CA ILE A 63 10.88 -10.80 -6.76
C ILE A 63 12.08 -11.35 -7.51
N VAL A 64 13.16 -11.56 -6.76
CA VAL A 64 14.37 -12.22 -7.23
C VAL A 64 14.42 -13.64 -6.65
N ASP A 65 14.54 -14.64 -7.52
CA ASP A 65 14.86 -16.02 -7.11
C ASP A 65 16.39 -16.15 -7.07
N THR A 66 16.97 -16.22 -5.87
CA THR A 66 18.44 -16.24 -5.69
C THR A 66 19.06 -17.62 -5.91
N ASP A 67 18.24 -18.67 -6.09
CA ASP A 67 18.71 -19.98 -6.55
C ASP A 67 18.99 -20.00 -8.07
N LEU A 68 18.57 -18.98 -8.81
CA LEU A 68 18.70 -18.91 -10.27
C LEU A 68 19.77 -17.91 -10.68
N THR A 69 20.49 -18.20 -11.76
CA THR A 69 21.36 -17.20 -12.37
C THR A 69 20.52 -16.07 -13.00
N PRO A 70 20.99 -14.80 -12.90
CA PRO A 70 20.39 -13.69 -13.64
C PRO A 70 20.14 -14.06 -15.11
N ASN A 71 19.00 -13.64 -15.65
CA ASN A 71 18.72 -13.78 -17.08
C ASN A 71 19.53 -12.74 -17.88
N LYS A 72 19.58 -12.88 -19.21
CA LYS A 72 20.29 -11.95 -20.11
C LYS A 72 19.91 -10.48 -19.95
N ASP A 73 18.69 -10.22 -19.49
CA ASP A 73 18.13 -8.87 -19.33
C ASP A 73 18.25 -8.36 -17.88
N ASP A 74 18.60 -9.25 -16.94
CA ASP A 74 18.84 -8.88 -15.56
C ASP A 74 20.25 -8.27 -15.42
N PRO A 75 20.46 -7.30 -14.51
CA PRO A 75 21.81 -6.84 -14.18
C PRO A 75 22.69 -8.01 -13.69
N GLU A 76 23.95 -8.08 -14.14
CA GLU A 76 24.87 -9.18 -13.77
C GLU A 76 25.04 -9.33 -12.26
N ASN A 77 25.04 -8.21 -11.53
CA ASN A 77 25.16 -8.15 -10.07
C ASN A 77 23.81 -8.27 -9.34
N ASN A 78 22.73 -8.67 -10.01
CA ASN A 78 21.42 -8.80 -9.39
C ASN A 78 21.35 -9.98 -8.38
N GLY A 79 22.34 -10.88 -8.37
CA GLY A 79 22.42 -11.96 -7.37
C GLY A 79 21.26 -12.95 -7.42
N GLY A 80 20.58 -13.03 -8.56
CA GLY A 80 19.43 -13.90 -8.80
C GLY A 80 18.66 -13.49 -10.05
N ARG A 81 17.64 -14.27 -10.42
CA ARG A 81 16.77 -13.99 -11.57
C ARG A 81 15.53 -13.21 -11.16
N ILE A 82 15.14 -12.19 -11.93
CA ILE A 82 13.84 -11.53 -11.74
C ILE A 82 12.73 -12.45 -12.27
N ILE A 83 11.79 -12.84 -11.40
CA ILE A 83 10.72 -13.80 -11.75
C ILE A 83 9.30 -13.23 -11.61
N ALA A 84 9.14 -12.11 -10.91
CA ALA A 84 7.86 -11.44 -10.77
C ALA A 84 8.07 -9.95 -10.49
N VAL A 85 7.06 -9.15 -10.83
CA VAL A 85 7.08 -7.69 -10.73
C VAL A 85 5.70 -7.18 -10.36
N ALA A 86 5.65 -6.09 -9.59
CA ALA A 86 4.41 -5.37 -9.30
C ALA A 86 4.62 -3.87 -9.27
N VAL A 87 3.58 -3.13 -9.64
CA VAL A 87 3.54 -1.68 -9.54
C VAL A 87 2.32 -1.26 -8.74
N TRP A 88 2.56 -0.52 -7.67
CA TRP A 88 1.53 0.04 -6.79
C TRP A 88 1.58 1.55 -6.81
N SER A 89 0.46 2.23 -6.59
CA SER A 89 0.44 3.68 -6.44
C SER A 89 -0.66 4.13 -5.49
N MET A 90 -0.41 5.21 -4.74
CA MET A 90 -1.50 5.96 -4.12
C MET A 90 -2.10 6.92 -5.15
N LYS A 91 -3.43 6.98 -5.19
CA LYS A 91 -4.21 7.87 -6.05
C LYS A 91 -4.98 8.86 -5.18
N ASN A 92 -5.44 9.96 -5.79
CA ASN A 92 -6.25 11.01 -5.15
C ASN A 92 -5.65 11.56 -3.84
N LEU A 93 -4.33 11.67 -3.75
CA LEU A 93 -3.71 12.41 -2.65
C LEU A 93 -4.06 13.89 -2.82
N GLU A 94 -4.67 14.49 -1.79
CA GLU A 94 -4.95 15.92 -1.77
C GLU A 94 -3.63 16.69 -1.96
N ASN A 95 -3.65 17.69 -2.84
CA ASN A 95 -2.66 18.75 -2.74
C ASN A 95 -3.10 19.62 -1.56
N GLU A 96 -2.36 19.63 -0.45
CA GLU A 96 -2.52 20.59 0.66
C GLU A 96 -2.30 22.08 0.24
N SER A 97 -2.44 22.42 -1.04
CA SER A 97 -2.29 23.78 -1.57
C SER A 97 -3.60 24.57 -1.60
N ALA A 98 -4.69 24.08 -0.98
CA ALA A 98 -5.97 24.82 -0.94
C ALA A 98 -6.29 25.46 0.43
N HIS A 99 -5.53 25.19 1.49
CA HIS A 99 -5.85 25.69 2.85
C HIS A 99 -4.68 26.18 3.71
N ARG A 100 -3.51 26.48 3.13
CA ARG A 100 -2.42 27.17 3.84
C ARG A 100 -1.75 28.20 2.95
N GLU A 101 -2.47 29.28 2.64
CA GLU A 101 -1.84 30.59 2.47
C GLU A 101 -2.05 31.35 3.78
N GLU A 102 -1.00 32.02 4.24
CA GLU A 102 -0.85 32.73 5.53
C GLU A 102 -0.34 31.87 6.70
N GLU A 103 0.96 31.57 6.67
CA GLU A 103 1.89 31.90 7.76
C GLU A 103 3.32 31.58 7.29
N GLU A 104 3.93 32.51 6.56
CA GLU A 104 5.39 32.58 6.43
C GLU A 104 5.98 33.01 7.78
N HIS A 105 7.04 32.35 8.26
CA HIS A 105 8.22 33.00 8.86
C HIS A 105 9.44 32.05 8.88
N SER A 106 10.39 32.37 7.99
CA SER A 106 11.87 32.32 8.09
C SER A 106 12.55 31.32 9.05
N SER A 107 13.40 30.44 8.51
CA SER A 107 14.88 30.61 8.52
C SER A 107 15.59 29.31 8.09
N GLY A 108 16.68 29.44 7.33
CA GLY A 108 17.38 28.32 6.72
C GLY A 108 18.59 27.78 7.49
N ALA A 109 19.01 26.58 7.12
CA ALA A 109 20.40 26.10 7.10
C ALA A 109 20.46 24.72 6.39
N ALA A 110 21.49 24.50 5.56
CA ALA A 110 21.96 23.16 5.14
C ALA A 110 22.85 22.56 6.27
N PRO A 111 23.15 21.23 6.37
CA PRO A 111 23.80 20.46 5.29
C PRO A 111 23.60 18.90 5.27
N ASP A 112 24.13 18.30 4.19
CA ASP A 112 24.81 17.00 4.01
C ASP A 112 24.20 15.60 4.32
N GLU A 113 24.75 14.65 3.54
CA GLU A 113 24.37 13.28 3.17
C GLU A 113 24.29 12.19 4.28
N ALA A 114 23.25 11.32 4.20
CA ALA A 114 23.26 9.85 4.40
C ALA A 114 21.84 9.24 4.17
N PRO A 115 21.70 7.95 3.77
CA PRO A 115 20.46 7.41 3.20
C PRO A 115 19.47 6.95 4.29
N THR A 116 18.40 7.72 4.47
CA THR A 116 17.32 7.43 5.41
C THR A 116 16.11 6.87 4.65
N GLU A 117 15.47 5.83 5.20
CA GLU A 117 14.20 5.27 4.71
C GLU A 117 13.22 6.37 4.31
N HIS A 118 12.73 6.29 3.07
CA HIS A 118 11.99 7.33 2.35
C HIS A 118 10.91 8.02 3.21
N ALA A 119 11.26 9.21 3.70
CA ALA A 119 10.31 10.19 4.21
C ALA A 119 9.29 10.55 3.12
N PHE A 120 8.05 10.83 3.53
CA PHE A 120 7.03 11.45 2.68
C PHE A 120 7.63 12.67 1.96
N VAL A 121 7.77 12.58 0.64
CA VAL A 121 8.17 13.73 -0.19
C VAL A 121 6.92 14.29 -0.85
N ARG A 122 6.68 15.57 -0.61
CA ARG A 122 5.63 16.40 -1.20
C ARG A 122 5.70 16.27 -2.73
N ALA A 123 4.58 15.89 -3.36
CA ALA A 123 4.51 15.83 -4.80
C ALA A 123 4.59 17.25 -5.36
N GLU A 124 5.76 17.64 -5.86
CA GLU A 124 5.83 18.76 -6.79
C GLU A 124 5.10 18.36 -8.07
N LYS A 125 4.24 19.26 -8.56
CA LYS A 125 3.43 19.06 -9.74
C LYS A 125 4.38 19.02 -10.95
N GLU A 126 4.82 17.81 -11.34
CA GLU A 126 5.47 17.64 -12.64
C GLU A 126 4.51 18.18 -13.73
N PRO A 127 4.99 18.98 -14.69
CA PRO A 127 4.19 19.29 -15.87
C PRO A 127 3.72 17.96 -16.48
N PRO A 128 2.47 17.88 -16.98
CA PRO A 128 1.97 16.64 -17.55
C PRO A 128 2.98 16.17 -18.58
N ALA A 129 3.46 14.93 -18.44
CA ALA A 129 4.21 14.29 -19.49
C ALA A 129 3.41 14.53 -20.78
N ASN A 130 4.04 15.19 -21.75
CA ASN A 130 3.41 15.71 -22.96
C ASN A 130 2.99 14.54 -23.88
N ASN A 131 2.08 13.71 -23.39
CA ASN A 131 1.47 12.63 -24.13
C ASN A 131 0.04 13.04 -24.44
N SER A 132 -0.20 13.33 -25.72
CA SER A 132 -1.51 13.69 -26.24
C SER A 132 -2.59 12.62 -26.02
N LEU A 133 -2.21 11.40 -25.62
CA LEU A 133 -3.11 10.28 -25.33
C LEU A 133 -3.51 10.14 -23.85
N GLY A 134 -2.99 10.99 -22.96
CA GLY A 134 -3.32 10.98 -21.54
C GLY A 134 -2.34 10.18 -20.65
N PRO A 135 -2.55 10.19 -19.32
CA PRO A 135 -1.56 9.74 -18.34
C PRO A 135 -1.31 8.22 -18.33
N ARG A 136 -2.17 7.43 -18.98
CA ARG A 136 -2.07 5.97 -19.07
C ARG A 136 -1.00 5.51 -20.06
N TYR A 137 -0.72 6.29 -21.11
CA TYR A 137 0.14 5.85 -22.20
C TYR A 137 1.59 6.32 -22.00
N PRO A 138 2.59 5.45 -22.29
CA PRO A 138 3.98 5.87 -22.36
C PRO A 138 4.20 6.86 -23.51
N THR A 139 5.24 7.69 -23.41
CA THR A 139 5.65 8.60 -24.49
C THR A 139 6.11 7.80 -25.71
N PHE A 140 6.82 6.70 -25.50
CA PHE A 140 7.13 5.73 -26.55
C PHE A 140 5.97 4.75 -26.77
N LEU A 141 5.40 4.76 -27.97
CA LEU A 141 4.36 3.82 -28.39
C LEU A 141 4.94 2.82 -29.40
N PRO A 142 4.88 1.51 -29.13
CA PRO A 142 5.26 0.50 -30.11
C PRO A 142 4.46 0.67 -31.42
N PRO A 143 5.11 0.65 -32.61
CA PRO A 143 4.40 0.78 -33.88
C PRO A 143 3.42 -0.37 -34.14
N GLU A 144 3.64 -1.53 -33.50
CA GLU A 144 2.74 -2.67 -33.61
C GLU A 144 1.48 -2.49 -32.74
N LEU A 145 1.45 -1.56 -31.77
CA LEU A 145 0.33 -1.39 -30.84
C LEU A 145 -0.92 -0.82 -31.54
N ARG A 146 -2.06 -1.48 -31.36
CA ARG A 146 -3.39 -1.02 -31.82
C ARG A 146 -4.01 -0.12 -30.76
N LEU A 147 -3.76 1.18 -30.85
CA LEU A 147 -4.23 2.16 -29.87
C LEU A 147 -5.74 2.12 -29.64
N GLU A 148 -6.54 1.99 -30.71
CA GLU A 148 -8.00 1.91 -30.59
C GLU A 148 -8.45 0.65 -29.83
N ALA A 149 -7.81 -0.50 -30.08
CA ALA A 149 -8.09 -1.73 -29.36
C ALA A 149 -7.74 -1.58 -27.89
N LEU A 150 -6.56 -1.01 -27.60
CA LEU A 150 -6.09 -0.75 -26.25
C LEU A 150 -7.02 0.19 -25.48
N ALA A 151 -7.43 1.30 -26.09
CA ALA A 151 -8.37 2.26 -25.52
C ALA A 151 -9.74 1.61 -25.25
N SER A 152 -10.28 0.87 -26.22
CA SER A 152 -11.58 0.19 -26.04
C SER A 152 -11.59 -0.83 -24.90
N LEU A 153 -10.44 -1.42 -24.57
CA LEU A 153 -10.29 -2.33 -23.44
C LEU A 153 -10.17 -1.57 -22.11
N PHE A 154 -9.39 -0.49 -22.08
CA PHE A 154 -8.99 0.15 -20.83
C PHE A 154 -9.82 1.36 -20.42
N ASP A 155 -10.42 2.09 -21.36
CA ASP A 155 -11.27 3.25 -21.06
C ASP A 155 -12.48 2.86 -20.20
N PRO A 156 -13.19 1.73 -20.46
CA PRO A 156 -14.28 1.30 -19.57
C PRO A 156 -13.80 0.90 -18.16
N LEU A 157 -12.57 0.41 -18.03
CA LEU A 157 -11.96 0.10 -16.74
C LEU A 157 -11.57 1.37 -15.97
N ASP A 158 -11.06 2.38 -16.67
CA ASP A 158 -10.79 3.70 -16.09
C ASP A 158 -12.09 4.37 -15.61
N ALA A 159 -13.13 4.38 -16.44
CA ALA A 159 -14.44 4.90 -16.04
C ALA A 159 -15.01 4.12 -14.83
N SER A 160 -14.87 2.80 -14.81
CA SER A 160 -15.25 1.97 -13.67
C SER A 160 -14.53 2.36 -12.38
N ARG A 161 -13.20 2.52 -12.44
CA ARG A 161 -12.40 2.97 -11.29
C ARG A 161 -12.89 4.32 -10.79
N ASP A 162 -13.05 5.28 -11.69
CA ASP A 162 -13.38 6.66 -11.32
C ASP A 162 -14.79 6.75 -10.72
N GLU A 163 -15.75 5.96 -11.21
CA GLU A 163 -17.10 5.85 -10.63
C GLU A 163 -17.11 5.14 -9.27
N ILE A 164 -16.30 4.09 -9.08
CA ILE A 164 -16.28 3.29 -7.84
C ILE A 164 -15.51 4.00 -6.73
N MET A 165 -14.34 4.56 -7.05
CA MET A 165 -13.42 5.14 -6.07
C MET A 165 -13.61 6.65 -5.90
N GLY A 166 -14.23 7.32 -6.88
CA GLY A 166 -14.30 8.77 -6.94
C GLY A 166 -12.93 9.41 -7.17
N THR A 167 -12.91 10.74 -7.12
CA THR A 167 -11.71 11.57 -7.37
C THR A 167 -11.14 12.23 -6.12
N GLU A 168 -11.87 12.17 -4.99
CA GLU A 168 -11.55 12.95 -3.79
C GLU A 168 -10.75 12.15 -2.77
N LYS A 169 -11.17 10.91 -2.49
CA LYS A 169 -10.58 10.14 -1.38
C LYS A 169 -9.34 9.38 -1.83
N PRO A 170 -8.23 9.45 -1.08
CA PRO A 170 -7.06 8.64 -1.35
C PRO A 170 -7.36 7.13 -1.36
N PHE A 171 -6.74 6.41 -2.28
CA PHE A 171 -6.80 4.95 -2.30
C PHE A 171 -5.50 4.34 -2.84
N PHE A 172 -5.28 3.07 -2.53
CA PHE A 172 -4.12 2.32 -3.00
C PHE A 172 -4.48 1.47 -4.22
N MET A 173 -3.74 1.61 -5.31
CA MET A 173 -4.02 0.94 -6.57
C MET A 173 -2.92 -0.06 -6.90
N LEU A 174 -3.31 -1.30 -7.22
CA LEU A 174 -2.43 -2.25 -7.91
C LEU A 174 -2.52 -1.99 -9.41
N ASN A 175 -1.49 -1.36 -9.98
CA ASN A 175 -1.45 -1.01 -11.41
C ASN A 175 -1.08 -2.22 -12.27
N SER A 176 -0.17 -3.06 -11.80
CA SER A 176 0.27 -4.26 -12.52
C SER A 176 0.84 -5.29 -11.54
N LEU A 177 0.57 -6.57 -11.80
CA LEU A 177 1.15 -7.70 -11.10
C LEU A 177 1.40 -8.81 -12.13
N ALA A 178 2.66 -9.16 -12.34
CA ALA A 178 3.06 -10.18 -13.30
C ALA A 178 4.03 -11.16 -12.65
N THR A 179 3.84 -12.44 -12.91
CA THR A 179 4.79 -13.51 -12.57
C THR A 179 5.12 -14.25 -13.86
N HIS A 180 6.40 -14.44 -14.11
CA HIS A 180 6.87 -15.19 -15.27
C HIS A 180 6.19 -16.56 -15.32
N PRO A 181 5.64 -17.01 -16.47
CA PRO A 181 4.83 -18.22 -16.57
C PRO A 181 5.47 -19.47 -15.93
N GLU A 182 6.76 -19.69 -16.19
CA GLU A 182 7.53 -20.82 -15.64
C GLU A 182 7.78 -20.75 -14.11
N HIS A 183 7.47 -19.62 -13.49
CA HIS A 183 7.67 -19.37 -12.07
C HIS A 183 6.35 -19.13 -11.30
N GLN A 184 5.20 -19.38 -11.94
CA GLN A 184 3.89 -19.31 -11.30
C GLN A 184 3.69 -20.41 -10.25
N GLY A 185 2.73 -20.20 -9.32
CA GLY A 185 2.44 -21.18 -8.26
C GLY A 185 3.50 -21.30 -7.15
N ARG A 186 4.60 -20.52 -7.23
CA ARG A 186 5.74 -20.59 -6.31
C ARG A 186 5.77 -19.49 -5.24
N GLY A 187 4.69 -18.71 -5.12
CA GLY A 187 4.55 -17.69 -4.07
C GLY A 187 5.07 -16.28 -4.39
N ALA A 188 5.74 -16.06 -5.52
CA ALA A 188 6.27 -14.73 -5.90
C ALA A 188 5.17 -13.66 -6.00
N GLY A 189 4.10 -13.93 -6.76
CA GLY A 189 2.96 -13.01 -6.83
C GLY A 189 2.25 -12.78 -5.48
N LYS A 190 2.27 -13.78 -4.59
CA LYS A 190 1.75 -13.64 -3.22
C LYS A 190 2.59 -12.65 -2.42
N MET A 191 3.92 -12.73 -2.47
CA MET A 191 4.80 -11.79 -1.74
C MET A 191 4.58 -10.34 -2.18
N LEU A 192 4.49 -10.10 -3.49
CA LEU A 192 4.23 -8.77 -4.05
C LEU A 192 2.86 -8.21 -3.64
N LEU A 193 1.84 -9.08 -3.65
CA LEU A 193 0.49 -8.70 -3.27
C LEU A 193 0.37 -8.43 -1.77
N ASP A 194 0.96 -9.30 -0.94
CA ASP A 194 0.92 -9.18 0.52
C ASP A 194 1.65 -7.92 1.00
N TRP A 195 2.75 -7.51 0.34
CA TRP A 195 3.42 -6.22 0.62
C TRP A 195 2.47 -5.04 0.42
N GLY A 196 1.81 -4.97 -0.73
CA GLY A 196 0.94 -3.84 -1.07
C GLY A 196 -0.31 -3.79 -0.18
N LEU A 197 -0.88 -4.94 0.15
CA LEU A 197 -2.00 -5.02 1.08
C LEU A 197 -1.62 -4.63 2.50
N LYS A 198 -0.44 -5.04 2.97
CA LYS A 198 0.06 -4.59 4.27
C LYS A 198 0.20 -3.08 4.28
N LYS A 199 0.78 -2.48 3.23
CA LYS A 199 0.90 -1.03 3.14
C LYS A 199 -0.46 -0.34 3.14
N ALA A 200 -1.42 -0.83 2.35
CA ALA A 200 -2.79 -0.28 2.37
C ALA A 200 -3.46 -0.40 3.75
N ASP A 201 -3.26 -1.52 4.45
CA ASP A 201 -3.77 -1.73 5.80
C ASP A 201 -3.09 -0.77 6.81
N ASP A 202 -1.77 -0.58 6.73
CA ASP A 202 -1.03 0.33 7.62
C ASP A 202 -1.48 1.80 7.44
N GLU A 203 -1.76 2.19 6.19
CA GLU A 203 -2.19 3.55 5.80
C GLU A 203 -3.72 3.73 5.89
N GLN A 204 -4.47 2.67 6.25
CA GLN A 204 -5.94 2.66 6.30
C GLN A 204 -6.61 3.09 4.98
N LEU A 205 -6.05 2.65 3.84
CA LEU A 205 -6.55 2.97 2.50
C LEU A 205 -7.37 1.83 1.90
N MET A 206 -8.49 2.19 1.25
CA MET A 206 -9.16 1.27 0.33
C MET A 206 -8.19 0.86 -0.77
N THR A 207 -8.25 -0.40 -1.19
CA THR A 207 -7.42 -0.94 -2.27
C THR A 207 -8.27 -1.24 -3.51
N TYR A 208 -7.81 -0.82 -4.68
CA TYR A 208 -8.46 -1.04 -5.98
C TYR A 208 -7.55 -1.80 -6.95
N LEU A 209 -8.14 -2.68 -7.77
CA LEU A 209 -7.48 -3.30 -8.92
C LEU A 209 -8.51 -3.72 -9.99
N ASP A 210 -8.03 -3.90 -11.22
CA ASP A 210 -8.76 -4.62 -12.26
C ASP A 210 -8.16 -6.02 -12.42
N GLY A 211 -8.96 -7.05 -12.12
CA GLY A 211 -8.54 -8.45 -12.11
C GLY A 211 -9.06 -9.21 -13.33
N THR A 212 -8.24 -10.11 -13.88
CA THR A 212 -8.68 -11.06 -14.91
C THR A 212 -9.50 -12.19 -14.30
N GLN A 213 -10.25 -12.92 -15.13
CA GLN A 213 -10.98 -14.12 -14.71
C GLN A 213 -10.11 -15.15 -13.98
N VAL A 214 -8.87 -15.35 -14.43
CA VAL A 214 -7.93 -16.29 -13.80
C VAL A 214 -7.45 -15.77 -12.44
N ALA A 215 -7.25 -14.46 -12.28
CA ALA A 215 -6.73 -13.87 -11.06
C ALA A 215 -7.81 -13.57 -10.01
N LYS A 216 -9.09 -13.46 -10.40
CA LYS A 216 -10.21 -13.14 -9.50
C LYS A 216 -10.21 -13.94 -8.19
N PRO A 217 -10.12 -15.30 -8.20
CA PRO A 217 -10.15 -16.07 -6.95
C PRO A 217 -8.96 -15.78 -6.02
N ILE A 218 -7.82 -15.34 -6.56
CA ILE A 218 -6.63 -14.98 -5.78
C ILE A 218 -6.87 -13.70 -4.99
N TYR A 219 -7.57 -12.74 -5.60
CA TYR A 219 -7.94 -11.47 -4.99
C TYR A 219 -9.10 -11.64 -4.00
N GLU A 220 -10.14 -12.40 -4.33
CA GLU A 220 -11.26 -12.68 -3.42
C GLU A 220 -10.79 -13.31 -2.09
N LYS A 221 -9.86 -14.27 -2.15
CA LYS A 221 -9.24 -14.88 -0.96
C LYS A 221 -8.52 -13.86 -0.05
N ARG A 222 -8.20 -12.67 -0.55
CA ARG A 222 -7.56 -11.59 0.20
C ARG A 222 -8.52 -10.50 0.66
N GLY A 223 -9.82 -10.69 0.44
CA GLY A 223 -10.88 -9.76 0.86
C GLY A 223 -11.21 -8.68 -0.18
N PHE A 224 -10.82 -8.89 -1.44
CA PHE A 224 -11.37 -8.08 -2.52
C PHE A 224 -12.77 -8.54 -2.89
N GLU A 225 -13.66 -7.58 -3.12
CA GLU A 225 -15.02 -7.79 -3.61
C GLU A 225 -15.13 -7.23 -5.03
N VAL A 226 -15.81 -7.95 -5.91
CA VAL A 226 -16.14 -7.45 -7.25
C VAL A 226 -17.18 -6.33 -7.12
N ARG A 227 -16.85 -5.16 -7.66
CA ARG A 227 -17.77 -4.00 -7.74
C ARG A 227 -18.34 -3.83 -9.14
N ARG A 228 -17.59 -4.19 -10.19
CA ARG A 228 -18.05 -4.18 -11.58
C ARG A 228 -17.44 -5.32 -12.38
N THR A 229 -18.19 -5.84 -13.33
CA THR A 229 -17.70 -6.76 -14.37
C THR A 229 -17.71 -6.01 -15.69
N VAL A 230 -16.58 -6.02 -16.40
CA VAL A 230 -16.39 -5.37 -17.69
C VAL A 230 -16.04 -6.44 -18.71
N GLU A 231 -16.85 -6.53 -19.77
CA GLU A 231 -16.67 -7.48 -20.86
C GLU A 231 -16.10 -6.75 -22.07
N TRP A 232 -15.10 -7.35 -22.71
CA TRP A 232 -14.49 -6.85 -23.92
C TRP A 232 -14.63 -7.91 -25.02
N ASP A 233 -15.46 -7.59 -26.02
CA ASP A 233 -15.75 -8.48 -27.14
C ASP A 233 -14.56 -8.53 -28.11
N ARG A 234 -13.88 -9.69 -28.16
CA ARG A 234 -12.72 -9.90 -29.03
C ARG A 234 -13.10 -9.98 -30.50
N THR A 235 -14.35 -10.29 -30.82
CA THR A 235 -14.81 -10.45 -32.21
C THR A 235 -14.76 -9.14 -32.99
N VAL A 236 -14.96 -8.00 -32.32
CA VAL A 236 -14.81 -6.65 -32.88
C VAL A 236 -13.39 -6.40 -33.41
N TRP A 237 -12.39 -7.07 -32.83
CA TRP A 237 -10.97 -6.89 -33.16
C TRP A 237 -10.37 -8.00 -34.01
N GLY A 238 -11.19 -8.95 -34.46
CA GLY A 238 -10.79 -10.11 -35.27
C GLY A 238 -10.40 -11.35 -34.48
N GLY A 239 -10.76 -11.42 -33.19
CA GLY A 239 -10.56 -12.59 -32.34
C GLY A 239 -11.84 -13.39 -32.08
N GLU A 240 -11.77 -14.32 -31.14
CA GLU A 240 -12.91 -15.14 -30.71
C GLU A 240 -13.23 -14.93 -29.24
N GLY A 241 -14.52 -14.94 -28.88
CA GLY A 241 -14.98 -14.89 -27.50
C GLY A 241 -14.92 -13.51 -26.86
N VAL A 242 -15.00 -13.51 -25.53
CA VAL A 242 -15.05 -12.29 -24.70
C VAL A 242 -13.94 -12.37 -23.65
N ASP A 243 -13.30 -11.24 -23.36
CA ASP A 243 -12.42 -11.10 -22.20
C ASP A 243 -13.19 -10.43 -21.06
N VAL A 244 -13.13 -11.03 -19.87
CA VAL A 244 -13.85 -10.54 -18.69
C VAL A 244 -12.87 -10.02 -17.65
N HIS A 245 -13.05 -8.76 -17.27
CA HIS A 245 -12.31 -8.06 -16.25
C HIS A 245 -13.22 -7.68 -15.08
N TYR A 246 -12.67 -7.67 -13.88
CA TYR A 246 -13.39 -7.35 -12.66
C TYR A 246 -12.74 -6.15 -11.99
N SER A 247 -13.48 -5.06 -11.84
CA SER A 247 -13.07 -3.96 -10.97
C SER A 247 -13.36 -4.36 -9.53
N MET A 248 -12.30 -4.52 -8.74
CA MET A 248 -12.35 -5.11 -7.42
C MET A 248 -11.86 -4.13 -6.34
N VAL A 249 -12.55 -4.11 -5.21
CA VAL A 249 -12.24 -3.24 -4.07
C VAL A 249 -12.05 -4.06 -2.81
N ARG A 250 -11.05 -3.70 -2.01
CA ARG A 250 -10.82 -4.25 -0.67
C ARG A 250 -10.79 -3.13 0.35
N GLN A 251 -11.52 -3.30 1.44
CA GLN A 251 -11.41 -2.42 2.61
C GLN A 251 -10.12 -2.73 3.37
N PRO A 252 -9.43 -1.72 3.94
CA PRO A 252 -8.27 -1.96 4.79
C PRO A 252 -8.70 -2.80 5.99
N ARG A 253 -7.83 -3.71 6.43
CA ARG A 253 -8.01 -4.39 7.71
C ARG A 253 -7.56 -3.44 8.81
N ASN A 254 -8.28 -3.45 9.93
CA ASN A 254 -7.79 -2.80 11.15
C ASN A 254 -6.38 -3.33 11.42
N ALA A 255 -5.41 -2.43 11.59
CA ALA A 255 -4.07 -2.80 11.97
C ALA A 255 -4.16 -3.70 13.21
N SER A 256 -3.89 -4.99 13.03
CA SER A 256 -3.84 -5.91 14.16
C SER A 256 -2.68 -5.45 15.02
N ILE A 257 -2.97 -4.89 16.20
CA ILE A 257 -1.97 -4.52 17.19
C ILE A 257 -1.22 -5.81 17.54
N HIS A 258 -0.09 -6.05 16.88
CA HIS A 258 0.84 -7.08 17.29
C HIS A 258 1.52 -6.55 18.54
N PHE A 259 1.03 -6.97 19.70
CA PHE A 259 1.78 -6.79 20.94
C PHE A 259 3.12 -7.50 20.78
N ILE A 260 4.20 -6.73 20.74
CA ILE A 260 5.54 -7.27 21.00
C ILE A 260 5.49 -7.74 22.45
N THR A 261 5.18 -9.01 22.67
CA THR A 261 5.37 -9.65 23.97
C THR A 261 6.87 -9.74 24.19
N ALA A 262 7.47 -8.72 24.80
CA ALA A 262 8.79 -8.85 25.39
C ALA A 262 8.64 -9.85 26.55
N ARG A 263 9.20 -11.05 26.40
CA ARG A 263 9.39 -11.99 27.51
C ARG A 263 10.45 -11.40 28.44
N ALA A 264 10.04 -10.55 29.38
CA ALA A 264 10.82 -10.26 30.56
C ALA A 264 10.46 -11.32 31.61
N PHE A 265 11.26 -12.38 31.69
CA PHE A 265 11.21 -13.26 32.87
C PHE A 265 11.63 -12.44 34.11
N PRO A 266 10.93 -12.54 35.27
CA PRO A 266 9.90 -13.53 35.61
C PRO A 266 8.49 -12.90 35.77
N PHE A 267 7.99 -12.19 34.75
CA PHE A 267 6.68 -11.55 34.84
C PHE A 267 5.67 -12.08 33.82
N THR A 268 4.44 -12.31 34.26
CA THR A 268 3.31 -12.65 33.38
C THR A 268 2.60 -11.37 32.97
N LEU A 269 2.63 -11.05 31.67
CA LEU A 269 1.92 -9.92 31.09
C LEU A 269 0.43 -10.25 30.95
N HIS A 270 -0.42 -9.44 31.58
CA HIS A 270 -1.86 -9.48 31.37
C HIS A 270 -2.31 -8.22 30.64
N SER A 271 -3.21 -8.35 29.66
CA SER A 271 -3.79 -7.22 28.94
C SER A 271 -5.31 -7.25 28.94
N ALA A 272 -5.93 -6.08 28.98
CA ALA A 272 -7.34 -5.88 28.69
C ALA A 272 -7.47 -4.75 27.65
N ILE A 273 -8.32 -4.96 26.64
CA ILE A 273 -8.64 -3.97 25.61
C ILE A 273 -10.07 -3.53 25.83
N GLU A 274 -10.27 -2.24 26.04
CA GLU A 274 -11.60 -1.62 25.96
C GLU A 274 -11.63 -0.62 24.80
N GLU A 275 -12.71 -0.68 24.03
CA GLU A 275 -13.00 0.24 22.93
C GLU A 275 -13.97 1.31 23.42
N ILE A 276 -13.60 2.58 23.24
CA ILE A 276 -14.45 3.72 23.58
C ILE A 276 -14.71 4.51 22.30
N SER A 277 -15.99 4.68 21.95
CA SER A 277 -16.40 5.56 20.85
C SER A 277 -16.88 6.90 21.42
N VAL A 278 -16.33 8.00 20.92
CA VAL A 278 -16.77 9.37 21.26
C VAL A 278 -17.07 10.19 20.00
N PRO A 279 -18.02 11.15 20.03
CA PRO A 279 -18.29 12.05 18.91
C PRO A 279 -17.07 12.94 18.59
N SER A 280 -16.79 13.22 17.31
CA SER A 280 -15.64 14.04 16.90
C SER A 280 -15.79 15.55 17.16
N THR A 281 -17.00 16.04 17.42
CA THR A 281 -17.27 17.46 17.57
C THR A 281 -17.00 17.97 18.99
N GLY A 282 -15.97 18.83 19.13
CA GLY A 282 -15.79 19.70 20.31
C GLY A 282 -14.57 19.43 21.21
N TYR A 283 -13.66 18.51 20.87
CA TYR A 283 -12.53 18.16 21.74
C TYR A 283 -11.16 18.39 21.06
N ASN A 284 -10.36 19.33 21.59
CA ASN A 284 -8.92 19.39 21.30
C ASN A 284 -8.21 18.18 21.94
N LEU A 285 -7.05 17.76 21.42
CA LEU A 285 -6.21 16.66 21.95
C LEU A 285 -5.95 16.75 23.47
N VAL A 286 -6.00 17.96 24.04
CA VAL A 286 -5.89 18.26 25.48
C VAL A 286 -7.03 17.66 26.32
N ASN A 287 -8.19 17.36 25.71
CA ASN A 287 -9.42 16.96 26.40
C ASN A 287 -9.64 15.43 26.47
N LEU A 288 -8.79 14.64 25.79
CA LEU A 288 -8.86 13.17 25.84
C LEU A 288 -8.42 12.61 27.20
N LYS A 289 -7.48 13.27 27.88
CA LYS A 289 -7.03 12.89 29.23
C LYS A 289 -8.18 12.95 30.23
N GLU A 290 -9.04 13.98 30.16
CA GLU A 290 -10.21 14.14 31.02
C GLU A 290 -11.26 13.04 30.81
N ILE A 291 -11.33 12.47 29.60
CA ILE A 291 -12.26 11.37 29.27
C ILE A 291 -11.67 10.02 29.67
N ILE A 292 -10.37 9.80 29.42
CA ILE A 292 -9.69 8.52 29.58
C ILE A 292 -9.35 8.26 31.07
N TRP A 293 -8.92 9.29 31.79
CA TRP A 293 -8.40 9.15 33.16
C TRP A 293 -9.45 8.64 34.17
N PRO A 294 -10.70 9.14 34.19
CA PRO A 294 -11.72 8.63 35.12
C PRO A 294 -12.09 7.16 34.85
N LYS A 295 -12.11 6.75 33.58
CA LYS A 295 -12.38 5.36 33.18
C LYS A 295 -11.22 4.44 33.56
N TYR A 296 -9.99 4.88 33.32
CA TYR A 296 -8.81 4.17 33.79
C TYR A 296 -8.82 3.99 35.31
N LEU A 297 -9.06 5.06 36.08
CA LEU A 297 -9.16 5.00 37.54
C LEU A 297 -10.26 4.03 38.00
N PHE A 298 -11.44 4.07 37.38
CA PHE A 298 -12.53 3.15 37.69
C PHE A 298 -12.12 1.68 37.48
N LEU A 299 -11.51 1.37 36.33
CA LEU A 299 -11.02 0.02 36.02
C LEU A 299 -9.88 -0.41 36.94
N HIS A 300 -8.96 0.50 37.22
CA HIS A 300 -7.83 0.29 38.12
C HIS A 300 -8.31 -0.02 39.54
N HIS A 301 -9.23 0.77 40.11
CA HIS A 301 -9.77 0.52 41.45
C HIS A 301 -10.58 -0.76 41.53
N ARG A 302 -11.30 -1.12 40.45
CA ARG A 302 -12.05 -2.39 40.39
C ARG A 302 -11.11 -3.61 40.35
N LYS A 303 -9.97 -3.51 39.65
CA LYS A 303 -9.01 -4.63 39.54
C LYS A 303 -7.96 -4.67 40.65
N PHE A 304 -7.61 -3.52 41.22
CA PHE A 304 -6.55 -3.37 42.22
C PHE A 304 -7.06 -2.56 43.43
N PRO A 305 -8.00 -3.12 44.22
CA PRO A 305 -8.55 -2.44 45.39
C PRO A 305 -7.44 -2.10 46.40
N GLY A 306 -7.44 -0.87 46.94
CA GLY A 306 -6.46 -0.41 47.94
C GLY A 306 -5.16 0.18 47.37
N THR A 307 -4.99 0.24 46.05
CA THR A 307 -3.81 0.84 45.40
C THR A 307 -4.09 2.28 44.93
N GLN A 308 -3.10 3.17 45.03
CA GLN A 308 -3.15 4.53 44.50
C GLN A 308 -2.57 4.59 43.09
N ALA A 309 -3.29 5.22 42.16
CA ALA A 309 -2.77 5.53 40.82
C ALA A 309 -2.07 6.90 40.85
N PHE A 310 -0.86 6.97 40.29
CA PHE A 310 -0.10 8.22 40.16
C PHE A 310 -0.06 8.67 38.70
N ASP A 311 -0.19 9.98 38.48
CA ASP A 311 -0.09 10.60 37.17
C ASP A 311 1.34 11.12 36.95
N SER A 312 2.10 10.47 36.08
CA SER A 312 3.42 10.92 35.64
C SER A 312 3.39 11.18 34.14
N THR A 313 2.74 12.25 33.68
CA THR A 313 2.73 12.56 32.25
C THR A 313 4.11 13.03 31.77
N GLY A 314 4.76 12.21 30.96
CA GLY A 314 5.68 12.68 29.91
C GLY A 314 4.97 12.53 28.57
N VAL A 315 4.58 13.63 27.94
CA VAL A 315 4.00 13.62 26.60
C VAL A 315 5.15 13.68 25.61
N ASP A 316 5.41 12.58 24.92
CA ASP A 316 6.26 12.59 23.73
C ASP A 316 5.36 12.91 22.53
N SER A 317 5.43 14.13 22.03
CA SER A 317 4.62 14.61 20.90
C SER A 317 5.00 13.95 19.56
N SER A 318 6.07 13.15 19.51
CA SER A 318 6.51 12.44 18.31
C SER A 318 5.94 11.03 18.17
N SER A 319 5.29 10.49 19.22
CA SER A 319 4.68 9.17 19.20
C SER A 319 3.23 9.21 19.67
N ASN A 320 2.33 8.53 18.95
CA ASN A 320 0.90 8.40 19.29
C ASN A 320 0.68 7.47 20.52
N VAL A 321 1.51 7.59 21.54
CA VAL A 321 1.63 6.67 22.67
C VAL A 321 1.81 7.45 23.96
N TRP A 322 0.82 7.40 24.84
CA TRP A 322 0.95 7.88 26.22
C TRP A 322 1.71 6.84 27.06
N ARG A 323 2.56 7.28 27.99
CA ARG A 323 3.21 6.40 28.99
C ARG A 323 2.89 6.94 30.37
N VAL A 324 2.31 6.11 31.23
CA VAL A 324 2.07 6.42 32.65
C VAL A 324 2.99 5.51 33.46
N ASN A 325 3.77 6.08 34.37
CA ASN A 325 4.69 5.35 35.23
C ASN A 325 4.17 5.45 36.67
N VAL A 326 3.76 4.33 37.25
CA VAL A 326 3.23 4.30 38.62
C VAL A 326 4.29 3.67 39.52
N HIS A 327 4.74 4.40 40.55
CA HIS A 327 5.65 3.85 41.54
C HIS A 327 4.90 2.89 42.49
N GLY A 328 5.21 1.60 42.38
CA GLY A 328 4.69 0.50 43.19
C GLY A 328 4.81 -0.83 42.44
N LEU A 329 4.88 -1.97 43.14
CA LEU A 329 5.26 -3.32 42.65
C LEU A 329 4.43 -3.93 41.49
N ILE A 330 3.53 -3.16 40.86
CA ILE A 330 2.72 -3.54 39.70
C ILE A 330 2.84 -2.38 38.71
N PHE A 331 3.40 -2.61 37.52
CA PHE A 331 3.55 -1.59 36.47
C PHE A 331 2.35 -1.63 35.50
N PRO A 332 1.34 -0.76 35.62
CA PRO A 332 0.35 -0.59 34.58
C PRO A 332 0.90 0.30 33.46
N LEU A 333 1.06 -0.24 32.25
CA LEU A 333 1.34 0.54 31.05
C LEU A 333 0.00 0.87 30.37
N LEU A 334 -0.32 2.16 30.23
CA LEU A 334 -1.49 2.61 29.47
C LEU A 334 -1.08 2.99 28.05
N LEU A 335 -1.49 2.24 27.04
CA LEU A 335 -1.32 2.63 25.63
C LEU A 335 -2.68 3.07 25.09
N ALA A 336 -2.79 4.31 24.62
CA ALA A 336 -4.01 4.81 23.98
C ALA A 336 -3.69 5.26 22.55
N ARG A 337 -4.38 4.68 21.56
CA ARG A 337 -4.37 5.13 20.16
C ARG A 337 -5.79 5.49 19.76
N TYR A 338 -5.95 6.60 19.04
CA TYR A 338 -7.24 7.00 18.49
C TYR A 338 -7.29 6.75 16.97
N ILE A 339 -8.48 6.40 16.47
CA ILE A 339 -8.78 6.22 15.05
C ILE A 339 -10.04 7.05 14.74
N LEU A 340 -9.95 7.91 13.73
CA LEU A 340 -11.12 8.63 13.19
C LEU A 340 -11.81 7.73 12.18
N ASP A 341 -13.08 7.39 12.41
CA ASP A 341 -13.92 6.67 11.44
C ASP A 341 -14.58 7.68 10.47
N ALA A 342 -14.93 7.21 9.27
CA ALA A 342 -15.60 7.93 8.18
C ALA A 342 -16.97 8.55 8.56
N LYS A 343 -17.43 8.35 9.80
CA LYS A 343 -18.66 8.92 10.38
C LYS A 343 -18.38 9.90 11.51
N ASP A 344 -17.21 10.55 11.54
CA ASP A 344 -16.90 11.58 12.53
C ASP A 344 -16.96 11.03 13.98
N LYS A 345 -16.48 9.80 14.16
CA LYS A 345 -16.36 9.16 15.47
C LYS A 345 -14.90 8.86 15.77
N ILE A 346 -14.47 9.18 16.98
CA ILE A 346 -13.14 8.82 17.48
C ILE A 346 -13.28 7.50 18.24
N HIS A 347 -12.62 6.47 17.75
CA HIS A 347 -12.45 5.19 18.44
C HIS A 347 -11.14 5.22 19.21
N ILE A 348 -11.21 5.19 20.53
CA ILE A 348 -10.07 5.17 21.43
C ILE A 348 -9.91 3.74 21.93
N HIS A 349 -8.79 3.12 21.59
CA HIS A 349 -8.42 1.81 22.13
C HIS A 349 -7.50 2.04 23.32
N ILE A 350 -7.96 1.67 24.52
CA ILE A 350 -7.15 1.71 25.73
C ILE A 350 -6.65 0.30 26.02
N LEU A 351 -5.33 0.15 25.98
CA LEU A 351 -4.65 -1.02 26.54
C LEU A 351 -4.26 -0.73 27.98
N ILE A 352 -4.73 -1.55 28.90
CA ILE A 352 -4.18 -1.63 30.25
C ILE A 352 -3.37 -2.92 30.33
N ALA A 353 -2.05 -2.81 30.38
CA ALA A 353 -1.15 -3.93 30.57
C ALA A 353 -0.58 -3.88 31.98
N TRP A 354 -0.59 -4.99 32.73
CA TRP A 354 0.07 -5.08 34.03
C TRP A 354 0.87 -6.37 34.19
N TYR A 355 1.83 -6.33 35.09
CA TYR A 355 2.68 -7.45 35.45
C TYR A 355 2.31 -7.96 36.84
N THR A 356 2.27 -9.28 37.00
CA THR A 356 2.28 -9.92 38.32
C THR A 356 3.63 -10.61 38.53
N VAL A 357 4.22 -10.45 39.72
CA VAL A 357 5.33 -11.27 40.17
C VAL A 357 4.77 -12.68 40.38
N VAL A 358 5.28 -13.66 39.63
CA VAL A 358 5.03 -15.07 39.97
C VAL A 358 5.94 -15.38 41.14
N ALA A 359 5.36 -15.65 42.31
CA ALA A 359 6.08 -16.10 43.51
C ALA A 359 6.64 -17.52 43.32
#